data_AF-A0A553JS82-F1
#
_entry.id   AF-A0A553JS82-F1
#
_cell.length_a   1.000
_cell.length_b   1.000
_cell.length_c   1.000
_cell.angle_alpha   90.00
_cell.angle_beta   90.00
_cell.angle_gamma   90.00
#
_symmetry.space_group_name_H-M   'P 1'
#
loop_
_entity.id
_entity.type
_entity.pdbx_description
1 polymer ?
#
loop_
_entity_poly.entity_id
_entity_poly.type
_entity_poly.pdbx_seq_one_letter_code
_entity_poly.pdbx_strand_id
1 'polypeptide(L)'
;MSKKIILGLMLSSVCFSSFADTIECVSLEENTTLEMELKRSESYDNCFSLGNIPQNTPVQLLAYSGDNIKNKITLFDLIEGGTSSYIAEYNSAIDGGNAVQSNTTNKKLAVKIIPTSYLNSNKNLTITFLMVDSTAQVIIDFADGEVVYTPPPPREDERRCRRGDRYCEEP
;
A
#
# COMPACT_ATOMS: atom_id res chain seq x y z
N MET A 1 46.93 39.84 11.15
CA MET A 1 47.67 38.87 10.30
C MET A 1 47.06 37.50 10.53
N SER A 2 46.42 36.96 9.50
CA SER A 2 45.39 35.91 9.56
C SER A 2 45.97 34.51 9.78
N LYS A 3 45.31 33.69 10.62
CA LYS A 3 45.43 32.23 10.61
C LYS A 3 44.03 31.62 10.44
N LYS A 4 43.71 31.22 9.22
CA LYS A 4 42.60 30.31 8.90
C LYS A 4 43.23 29.08 8.26
N ILE A 5 43.15 27.92 8.91
CA ILE A 5 43.52 26.63 8.30
C ILE A 5 42.31 25.72 8.41
N ILE A 6 41.56 25.70 7.31
CA ILE A 6 41.04 24.53 6.60
C ILE A 6 40.78 23.30 7.48
N LEU A 7 39.53 23.17 7.93
CA LEU A 7 38.95 21.91 8.40
C LEU A 7 37.66 21.70 7.60
N GLY A 8 37.79 21.04 6.45
CA GLY A 8 36.70 20.94 5.49
C GLY A 8 37.00 19.91 4.42
N LEU A 9 37.08 18.65 4.80
CA LEU A 9 37.04 17.53 3.86
C LEU A 9 36.84 16.26 4.68
N MET A 10 35.64 15.70 4.57
CA MET A 10 35.23 14.30 4.83
C MET A 10 33.72 14.29 5.17
N LEU A 11 32.88 14.94 4.35
CA LEU A 11 31.54 14.40 4.12
C LEU A 11 31.69 13.40 2.98
N SER A 12 32.18 12.21 3.33
CA SER A 12 32.12 11.06 2.44
C SER A 12 30.65 10.74 2.19
N SER A 13 30.22 11.02 0.96
CA SER A 13 28.95 10.63 0.39
C SER A 13 28.73 9.12 0.54
N VAL A 14 28.08 8.70 1.63
CA VAL A 14 27.33 7.46 1.64
C VAL A 14 26.13 7.69 0.73
N CYS A 15 26.36 7.53 -0.57
CA CYS A 15 25.28 7.31 -1.53
C CYS A 15 24.66 5.97 -1.14
N PHE A 16 23.58 6.02 -0.38
CA PHE A 16 22.68 4.88 -0.26
C PHE A 16 22.19 4.57 -1.67
N SER A 17 22.69 3.48 -2.25
CA SER A 17 22.09 2.88 -3.43
C SER A 17 20.67 2.49 -3.03
N SER A 18 19.70 3.33 -3.33
CA SER A 18 18.29 2.94 -3.28
C SER A 18 18.15 1.82 -4.29
N PHE A 19 18.09 0.58 -3.81
CA PHE A 19 17.74 -0.54 -4.67
C PHE A 19 16.35 -0.25 -5.21
N ALA A 20 16.21 -0.23 -6.53
CA ALA A 20 14.91 -0.09 -7.16
C ALA A 20 14.17 -1.40 -6.92
N ASP A 21 13.14 -1.37 -6.07
CA ASP A 21 12.29 -2.53 -5.86
C ASP A 21 11.53 -2.85 -7.15
N THR A 22 11.76 -4.06 -7.66
CA THR A 22 10.96 -4.63 -8.74
C THR A 22 9.62 -5.06 -8.16
N ILE A 23 8.55 -4.43 -8.59
CA ILE A 23 7.19 -4.78 -8.17
C ILE A 23 6.54 -5.58 -9.29
N GLU A 24 6.14 -6.81 -8.99
CA GLU A 24 5.36 -7.64 -9.91
C GLU A 24 3.87 -7.31 -9.74
N CYS A 25 3.25 -6.76 -10.77
CA CYS A 25 1.85 -6.36 -10.75
C CYS A 25 1.07 -7.09 -11.84
N VAL A 26 -0.14 -7.54 -11.52
CA VAL A 26 -1.08 -8.10 -12.51
C VAL A 26 -1.61 -6.96 -13.38
N SER A 27 -1.57 -7.11 -14.71
CA SER A 27 -2.14 -6.10 -15.62
C SER A 27 -3.66 -6.19 -15.63
N LEU A 28 -4.34 -5.08 -15.37
CA LEU A 28 -5.78 -4.93 -15.55
C LEU A 28 -6.06 -4.27 -16.89
N GLU A 29 -6.88 -4.93 -17.70
CA GLU A 29 -7.33 -4.38 -18.97
C GLU A 29 -8.58 -3.52 -18.77
N GLU A 30 -8.80 -2.57 -19.67
CA GLU A 30 -9.98 -1.72 -19.65
C GLU A 30 -11.27 -2.55 -19.74
N ASN A 31 -12.29 -2.15 -18.97
CA ASN A 31 -13.62 -2.77 -18.93
C ASN A 31 -13.58 -4.24 -18.49
N THR A 32 -12.65 -4.57 -17.60
CA THR A 32 -12.54 -5.90 -17.00
C THR A 32 -12.72 -5.86 -15.49
N THR A 33 -13.17 -7.00 -14.97
CA THR A 33 -13.19 -7.31 -13.55
C THR A 33 -12.21 -8.45 -13.30
N LEU A 34 -11.33 -8.27 -12.33
CA LEU A 34 -10.41 -9.27 -11.82
C LEU A 34 -10.84 -9.67 -10.42
N GLU A 35 -10.96 -10.96 -10.18
CA GLU A 35 -11.07 -11.51 -8.83
C GLU A 35 -9.69 -12.04 -8.42
N MET A 36 -9.25 -11.68 -7.23
CA MET A 36 -7.98 -12.13 -6.69
C MET A 36 -8.08 -12.50 -5.21
N GLU A 37 -7.31 -13.50 -4.80
CA GLU A 37 -7.20 -13.90 -3.40
C GLU A 37 -6.01 -13.17 -2.74
N LEU A 38 -6.30 -12.38 -1.71
CA LEU A 38 -5.33 -11.79 -0.81
C LEU A 38 -4.92 -12.84 0.23
N LYS A 39 -3.71 -13.39 0.06
CA LYS A 39 -3.20 -14.43 0.97
C LYS A 39 -2.54 -13.85 2.20
N ARG A 40 -2.93 -14.36 3.37
CA ARG A 40 -2.30 -14.00 4.66
C ARG A 40 -0.82 -14.39 4.70
N SER A 41 -0.47 -15.53 4.12
CA SER A 41 0.92 -16.03 4.07
C SER A 41 1.86 -15.11 3.31
N GLU A 42 1.33 -14.29 2.41
CA GLU A 42 2.07 -13.32 1.59
C GLU A 42 1.87 -11.89 2.12
N SER A 43 1.44 -11.74 3.38
CA SER A 43 1.12 -10.45 4.00
C SER A 43 0.11 -9.62 3.21
N TYR A 44 -0.75 -10.28 2.43
CA TYR A 44 -1.71 -9.66 1.53
C TYR A 44 -1.08 -8.73 0.48
N ASP A 45 0.20 -8.93 0.14
CA ASP A 45 0.93 -8.08 -0.80
C ASP A 45 0.46 -8.30 -2.24
N ASN A 46 -0.47 -7.45 -2.68
CA ASN A 46 -1.08 -7.56 -4.00
C ASN A 46 -0.91 -6.24 -4.76
N CYS A 47 -0.35 -6.35 -5.97
CA CYS A 47 -0.19 -5.24 -6.89
C CYS A 47 -0.92 -5.51 -8.21
N PHE A 48 -1.56 -4.48 -8.74
CA PHE A 48 -2.07 -4.47 -10.10
C PHE A 48 -1.63 -3.20 -10.82
N SER A 49 -1.52 -3.27 -12.14
CA SER A 49 -1.19 -2.13 -12.99
C SER A 49 -2.30 -1.89 -13.99
N LEU A 50 -2.56 -0.63 -14.28
CA LEU A 50 -3.61 -0.26 -15.22
C LEU A 50 -3.07 -0.29 -16.65
N GLY A 51 -3.57 -1.23 -17.45
CA GLY A 51 -3.21 -1.40 -18.85
C GLY A 51 -3.85 -0.34 -19.75
N ASN A 52 -3.14 0.04 -20.80
CA ASN A 52 -3.67 0.83 -21.92
C ASN A 52 -4.32 2.19 -21.57
N ILE A 53 -4.01 2.77 -20.40
CA ILE A 53 -4.47 4.12 -20.06
C ILE A 53 -3.67 5.18 -20.83
N PRO A 54 -4.31 6.15 -21.50
CA PRO A 54 -3.61 7.27 -22.13
C PRO A 54 -2.77 8.07 -21.12
N GLN A 55 -1.71 8.72 -21.58
CA GLN A 55 -0.90 9.57 -20.72
C GLN A 55 -1.71 10.77 -20.19
N ASN A 56 -1.40 11.22 -18.97
CA ASN A 56 -2.07 12.36 -18.33
C ASN A 56 -3.58 12.17 -18.14
N THR A 57 -4.02 10.94 -17.95
CA THR A 57 -5.42 10.58 -17.71
C THR A 57 -5.73 10.64 -16.22
N PRO A 58 -6.82 11.31 -15.80
CA PRO A 58 -7.29 11.25 -14.42
C PRO A 58 -7.67 9.83 -14.02
N VAL A 59 -7.21 9.41 -12.84
CA VAL A 59 -7.52 8.12 -12.23
C VAL A 59 -8.24 8.35 -10.92
N GLN A 60 -9.40 7.72 -10.77
CA GLN A 60 -10.16 7.67 -9.53
C GLN A 60 -10.14 6.23 -9.04
N LEU A 61 -9.73 6.03 -7.80
CA LEU A 61 -9.76 4.73 -7.14
C LEU A 61 -10.73 4.81 -5.98
N LEU A 62 -11.62 3.84 -5.89
CA LEU A 62 -12.54 3.68 -4.78
C LEU A 62 -12.37 2.26 -4.22
N ALA A 63 -11.91 2.16 -2.97
CA ALA A 63 -11.91 0.92 -2.23
C ALA A 63 -12.96 0.93 -1.13
N TYR A 64 -13.70 -0.16 -1.00
CA TYR A 64 -14.71 -0.33 0.04
C TYR A 64 -14.76 -1.79 0.51
N SER A 65 -15.37 -2.01 1.67
CA SER A 65 -15.55 -3.32 2.28
C SER A 65 -16.85 -3.33 3.08
N GLY A 66 -17.70 -4.35 2.90
CA GLY A 66 -18.90 -4.53 3.71
C GLY A 66 -18.59 -4.73 5.20
N ASP A 67 -17.43 -5.34 5.50
CA ASP A 67 -16.98 -5.65 6.86
C ASP A 67 -16.07 -4.57 7.49
N ASN A 68 -16.03 -3.36 6.92
CA ASN A 68 -15.18 -2.26 7.38
C ASN A 68 -13.67 -2.62 7.46
N ILE A 69 -13.17 -3.44 6.51
CA ILE A 69 -11.75 -3.76 6.41
C ILE A 69 -10.98 -2.48 6.05
N LYS A 70 -10.16 -2.00 6.99
CA LYS A 70 -9.24 -0.89 6.72
C LYS A 70 -8.19 -1.33 5.73
N ASN A 71 -7.82 -0.43 4.84
CA ASN A 71 -6.86 -0.70 3.77
C ASN A 71 -5.91 0.47 3.58
N LYS A 72 -4.84 0.18 2.87
CA LYS A 72 -3.82 1.12 2.43
C LYS A 72 -3.60 0.94 0.95
N ILE A 73 -3.72 2.04 0.21
CA ILE A 73 -3.45 2.10 -1.22
C ILE A 73 -2.12 2.83 -1.41
N THR A 74 -1.19 2.19 -2.10
CA THR A 74 0.09 2.80 -2.50
C THR A 74 0.14 2.86 -4.02
N LEU A 75 0.43 4.05 -4.56
CA LEU A 75 0.54 4.30 -5.98
C LEU A 75 2.00 4.34 -6.42
N PHE A 76 2.28 3.70 -7.55
CA PHE A 76 3.60 3.67 -8.16
C PHE A 76 3.52 3.99 -9.65
N ASP A 77 4.54 4.67 -10.16
CA ASP A 77 4.83 4.78 -11.58
C ASP A 77 5.72 3.59 -11.99
N LEU A 78 5.26 2.76 -12.92
CA LEU A 78 6.08 1.70 -13.52
C LEU A 78 6.82 2.24 -14.74
N ILE A 79 8.15 2.20 -14.67
CA ILE A 79 9.06 2.58 -15.74
C ILE A 79 9.36 1.35 -16.59
N GLU A 80 9.52 1.54 -17.91
CA GLU A 80 10.01 0.47 -18.79
C GLU A 80 11.29 -0.17 -18.23
N GLY A 81 11.33 -1.50 -18.22
CA GLY A 81 12.40 -2.26 -17.56
C GLY A 81 12.10 -2.71 -16.13
N GLY A 82 10.86 -2.54 -15.64
CA GLY A 82 10.37 -3.14 -14.39
C GLY A 82 10.74 -2.38 -13.12
N THR A 83 11.34 -1.19 -13.25
CA THR A 83 11.59 -0.32 -12.11
C THR A 83 10.32 0.44 -11.74
N SER A 84 10.07 0.59 -10.44
CA SER A 84 8.92 1.32 -9.91
C SER A 84 9.38 2.60 -9.21
N SER A 85 8.53 3.62 -9.21
CA SER A 85 8.74 4.87 -8.49
C SER A 85 7.52 5.16 -7.62
N TYR A 86 7.72 5.31 -6.33
CA TYR A 86 6.65 5.67 -5.40
C TYR A 86 6.06 7.05 -5.76
N ILE A 87 4.73 7.13 -5.76
CA ILE A 87 3.99 8.38 -5.96
C ILE A 87 3.41 8.86 -4.63
N ALA A 88 2.53 8.05 -4.04
CA ALA A 88 1.76 8.43 -2.86
C ALA A 88 1.18 7.21 -2.13
N GLU A 89 0.77 7.40 -0.89
CA GLU A 89 0.11 6.41 -0.04
C GLU A 89 -1.14 7.02 0.61
N TYR A 90 -2.22 6.24 0.65
CA TYR A 90 -3.52 6.64 1.18
C TYR A 90 -4.04 5.56 2.12
N ASN A 91 -4.38 5.95 3.34
CA ASN A 91 -4.98 5.06 4.32
C ASN A 91 -6.49 5.28 4.37
N SER A 92 -7.26 4.19 4.47
CA SER A 92 -8.72 4.26 4.56
C SER A 92 -9.20 4.99 5.82
N ALA A 93 -10.43 5.50 5.76
CA ALA A 93 -11.13 6.03 6.91
C ALA A 93 -11.51 4.92 7.91
N ILE A 94 -12.19 5.30 9.00
CA ILE A 94 -12.52 4.38 10.11
C ILE A 94 -13.45 3.24 9.68
N ASP A 95 -14.28 3.48 8.67
CA ASP A 95 -15.23 2.57 8.04
C ASP A 95 -14.59 1.70 6.93
N GLY A 96 -13.28 1.80 6.71
CA GLY A 96 -12.58 1.04 5.68
C GLY A 96 -12.74 1.58 4.26
N GLY A 97 -13.52 2.64 4.05
CA GLY A 97 -13.60 3.33 2.76
C GLY A 97 -12.32 4.08 2.42
N ASN A 98 -11.90 4.03 1.16
CA ASN A 98 -10.75 4.79 0.65
C ASN A 98 -11.06 5.34 -0.75
N ALA A 99 -11.00 6.65 -0.93
CA ALA A 99 -11.22 7.31 -2.20
C ALA A 99 -9.98 8.13 -2.56
N VAL A 100 -9.39 7.81 -3.71
CA VAL A 100 -8.13 8.39 -4.17
C VAL A 100 -8.34 8.98 -5.55
N GLN A 101 -7.82 10.18 -5.76
CA GLN A 101 -7.72 10.78 -7.08
C GLN A 101 -6.25 11.02 -7.40
N SER A 102 -5.83 10.58 -8.57
CA SER A 102 -4.49 10.77 -9.11
C SER A 102 -4.57 11.04 -10.61
N ASN A 103 -3.44 11.23 -11.26
CA ASN A 103 -3.32 11.28 -12.72
C ASN A 103 -2.23 10.30 -13.15
N THR A 104 -2.44 9.60 -14.26
CA THR A 104 -1.33 8.87 -14.91
C THR A 104 -0.31 9.88 -15.42
N THR A 105 0.97 9.52 -15.33
CA THR A 105 2.04 10.30 -15.96
C THR A 105 2.25 9.79 -17.40
N ASN A 106 3.46 9.91 -17.94
CA ASN A 106 3.86 9.22 -19.17
C ASN A 106 4.14 7.71 -18.95
N LYS A 107 3.92 7.21 -17.73
CA LYS A 107 4.22 5.84 -17.29
C LYS A 107 2.93 5.07 -16.94
N LYS A 108 3.06 3.75 -16.75
CA LYS A 108 1.94 2.93 -16.29
C LYS A 108 1.74 3.13 -14.79
N LEU A 109 0.49 3.34 -14.37
CA LEU A 109 0.14 3.43 -12.95
C LEU A 109 -0.01 2.03 -12.37
N ALA A 110 0.73 1.74 -11.31
CA ALA A 110 0.56 0.57 -10.47
C ALA A 110 -0.06 0.96 -9.13
N VAL A 111 -0.88 0.05 -8.62
CA VAL A 111 -1.65 0.19 -7.41
C VAL A 111 -1.38 -1.04 -6.57
N LYS A 112 -0.81 -0.83 -5.39
CA LYS A 112 -0.69 -1.83 -4.35
C LYS A 112 -1.76 -1.57 -3.31
N ILE A 113 -2.54 -2.60 -2.96
CA ILE A 113 -3.56 -2.48 -1.93
C ILE A 113 -3.36 -3.56 -0.87
N ILE A 114 -3.35 -3.16 0.39
CA ILE A 114 -3.09 -4.04 1.53
C ILE A 114 -4.11 -3.74 2.64
N PRO A 115 -4.77 -4.75 3.21
CA PRO A 115 -5.51 -4.60 4.46
C PRO A 115 -4.61 -4.14 5.61
N THR A 116 -5.07 -3.18 6.38
CA THR A 116 -4.42 -2.71 7.62
C THR A 116 -5.15 -3.16 8.87
N SER A 117 -6.38 -3.66 8.73
CA SER A 117 -7.08 -4.41 9.79
C SER A 117 -6.34 -5.71 10.09
N TYR A 118 -6.43 -6.18 11.34
CA TYR A 118 -5.97 -7.52 11.69
C TYR A 118 -6.94 -8.56 11.08
N LEU A 119 -6.43 -9.35 10.15
CA LEU A 119 -7.19 -10.40 9.46
C LEU A 119 -6.59 -11.77 9.78
N ASN A 120 -7.46 -12.73 10.11
CA ASN A 120 -7.05 -14.09 10.49
C ASN A 120 -7.09 -15.10 9.34
N SER A 121 -7.62 -14.70 8.18
CA SER A 121 -7.90 -15.55 7.01
C SER A 121 -7.54 -14.82 5.72
N ASN A 122 -7.41 -15.57 4.62
CA ASN A 122 -7.33 -14.98 3.29
C ASN A 122 -8.63 -14.20 2.99
N LYS A 123 -8.54 -13.23 2.07
CA LYS A 123 -9.69 -12.46 1.61
C LYS A 123 -9.76 -12.45 0.11
N ASN A 124 -10.95 -12.37 -0.45
CA ASN A 124 -11.10 -12.15 -1.88
C ASN A 124 -11.25 -10.65 -2.13
N LEU A 125 -10.66 -10.20 -3.22
CA LEU A 125 -10.71 -8.83 -3.70
C LEU A 125 -11.23 -8.86 -5.13
N THR A 126 -12.25 -8.06 -5.39
CA THR A 126 -12.76 -7.83 -6.74
C THR A 126 -12.32 -6.44 -7.18
N ILE A 127 -11.61 -6.37 -8.30
CA ILE A 127 -11.14 -5.10 -8.87
C ILE A 127 -11.78 -4.92 -10.23
N THR A 128 -12.46 -3.81 -10.43
CA THR A 128 -13.07 -3.44 -11.71
C THR A 128 -12.40 -2.18 -12.23
N PHE A 129 -11.96 -2.21 -13.49
CA PHE A 129 -11.35 -1.05 -14.15
C PHE A 129 -12.22 -0.64 -15.35
N LEU A 130 -12.65 0.62 -15.37
CA LEU A 130 -13.52 1.21 -16.39
C LEU A 130 -12.93 2.54 -16.87
N MET A 131 -13.23 2.91 -18.12
CA MET A 131 -13.02 4.27 -18.62
C MET A 131 -14.38 4.96 -18.77
N VAL A 132 -14.58 6.06 -18.06
CA VAL A 132 -15.83 6.84 -18.07
C VAL A 132 -15.47 8.29 -18.33
N ASP A 133 -15.96 8.88 -19.42
CA ASP A 133 -15.70 10.27 -19.80
C ASP A 133 -14.20 10.65 -19.74
N SER A 134 -13.35 9.80 -20.33
CA SER A 134 -11.88 9.95 -20.31
C SER A 134 -11.23 9.96 -18.92
N THR A 135 -11.94 9.46 -17.90
CA THR A 135 -11.42 9.21 -16.55
C THR A 135 -11.34 7.71 -16.32
N ALA A 136 -10.17 7.24 -15.88
CA ALA A 136 -10.00 5.86 -15.43
C ALA A 136 -10.62 5.71 -14.04
N GLN A 137 -11.60 4.82 -13.90
CA GLN A 137 -12.22 4.49 -12.63
C GLN A 137 -11.84 3.08 -12.24
N VAL A 138 -11.28 2.93 -11.04
CA VAL A 138 -10.90 1.65 -10.45
C VAL A 138 -11.73 1.46 -9.19
N ILE A 139 -12.56 0.42 -9.20
CA ILE A 139 -13.41 0.06 -8.07
C ILE A 139 -12.82 -1.21 -7.44
N ILE A 140 -12.56 -1.17 -6.15
CA ILE A 140 -11.93 -2.24 -5.40
C ILE A 140 -12.87 -2.65 -4.26
N ASP A 141 -13.32 -3.88 -4.29
CA ASP A 141 -14.26 -4.45 -3.31
C ASP A 141 -13.59 -5.58 -2.55
N PHE A 142 -13.43 -5.40 -1.23
CA PHE A 142 -13.03 -6.49 -0.36
C PHE A 142 -14.28 -7.33 -0.06
N ALA A 143 -14.35 -8.49 -0.69
CA ALA A 143 -15.47 -9.40 -0.55
C ALA A 143 -15.70 -9.78 0.92
N ASP A 144 -16.98 -9.85 1.28
CA ASP A 144 -17.42 -10.21 2.62
C ASP A 144 -16.81 -11.55 3.06
N GLY A 145 -16.26 -11.56 4.26
CA GLY A 145 -15.76 -12.78 4.85
C GLY A 145 -15.42 -12.50 6.30
N GLU A 146 -15.75 -13.43 7.20
CA GLU A 146 -15.67 -13.24 8.65
C GLU A 146 -14.43 -12.41 9.08
N VAL A 147 -14.68 -11.17 9.47
CA VAL A 147 -13.69 -10.35 10.16
C VAL A 147 -13.77 -10.72 11.63
N VAL A 148 -12.91 -11.63 12.06
CA VAL A 148 -12.70 -11.83 13.48
C VAL A 148 -11.81 -10.67 13.95
N TYR A 149 -12.45 -9.66 14.55
CA TYR A 149 -11.74 -8.61 15.28
C TYR A 149 -11.02 -9.22 16.48
N THR A 150 -9.82 -9.72 16.26
CA THR A 150 -8.89 -9.95 17.37
C THR A 150 -8.19 -8.63 17.68
N PRO A 151 -8.18 -8.20 18.95
CA PRO A 151 -7.39 -7.05 19.35
C PRO A 151 -5.92 -7.27 18.92
N PRO A 152 -5.19 -6.20 18.56
CA PRO A 152 -3.76 -6.34 18.26
C PRO A 152 -3.08 -7.03 19.46
N PRO A 153 -2.05 -7.87 19.22
CA PRO A 153 -1.33 -8.49 20.31
C PRO A 153 -0.86 -7.39 21.28
N PRO A 154 -0.95 -7.62 22.61
CA PRO A 154 -0.46 -6.68 23.59
C PRO A 154 0.97 -6.29 23.22
N ARG A 155 1.29 -5.00 23.21
CA ARG A 155 2.68 -4.60 23.00
C ARG A 155 3.51 -5.14 24.18
N GLU A 156 4.71 -5.68 23.93
CA GLU A 156 5.53 -6.29 25.00
C GLU A 156 5.85 -5.32 26.16
N ASP A 157 5.76 -4.02 25.91
CA ASP A 157 5.94 -2.91 26.86
C ASP A 157 4.74 -2.68 27.80
N GLU A 158 3.60 -3.34 27.61
CA GLU A 158 2.45 -3.27 28.53
C GLU A 158 2.46 -4.34 29.63
N ARG A 159 3.53 -5.14 29.77
CA ARG A 159 3.73 -5.95 30.98
C ARG A 159 3.87 -5.00 32.18
N ARG A 160 2.79 -4.77 32.91
CA ARG A 160 2.81 -4.06 34.19
C ARG A 160 3.46 -4.95 35.25
N CYS A 161 4.79 -5.06 35.20
CA CYS A 161 5.52 -5.64 36.31
C CYS A 161 5.44 -4.64 37.48
N ARG A 162 4.64 -4.94 38.50
CA ARG A 162 4.67 -4.18 39.75
C ARG A 162 6.07 -4.32 40.34
N ARG A 163 6.65 -3.19 40.77
CA ARG A 163 8.01 -3.13 41.29
C ARG A 163 8.11 -3.98 42.56
N GLY A 164 8.68 -5.18 42.44
CA GLY A 164 8.86 -6.11 43.56
C GLY A 164 8.44 -7.56 43.29
N ASP A 165 7.69 -7.82 42.21
CA ASP A 165 7.20 -9.17 41.92
C ASP A 165 8.17 -9.96 41.01
N ARG A 166 8.32 -11.27 41.27
CA ARG A 166 9.15 -12.19 40.45
C ARG A 166 8.47 -12.68 39.18
N TYR A 167 7.17 -12.44 39.04
CA TYR A 167 6.37 -12.84 37.90
C TYR A 167 5.50 -11.65 37.49
N CYS A 168 5.55 -11.31 36.21
CA CYS A 168 4.63 -10.32 35.66
C CYS A 168 3.33 -11.05 35.32
N GLU A 169 2.18 -10.48 35.70
CA GLU A 169 0.88 -11.03 35.30
C GLU A 169 0.79 -10.97 33.77
N GLU A 170 0.52 -12.13 33.16
CA GLU A 170 -0.02 -12.16 31.81
C GLU A 170 -1.45 -11.59 31.88
N PRO A 171 -1.88 -10.80 30.88
CA PRO A 171 -3.21 -10.22 30.86
C PRO A 171 -4.33 -11.25 30.93
#